data_AF-A0A931G7L3-F1
#
_entry.id   AF-A0A931G7L3-F1
#
_cell.length_a   1.000
_cell.length_b   1.000
_cell.length_c   1.000
_cell.angle_alpha   90.00
_cell.angle_beta   90.00
_cell.angle_gamma   90.00
#
_symmetry.space_group_name_H-M   'P 1'
#
loop_
_entity.id
_entity.type
_entity.pdbx_description
1 polymer ?
#
loop_
_entity_poly.entity_id
_entity_poly.type
_entity_poly.pdbx_seq_one_letter_code
_entity_poly.pdbx_strand_id
1 'polypeptide(L)' 'MTMPTPHIFHAQVYYEDTDHSGVVYHANYLKFFERAREDIIGIDTLSDMWHNKG' A
#
# COMPACT_ATOMS: atom_id res chain seq x y z
N MET A 1 -6.15 28.44 1.46
CA MET A 1 -6.34 27.01 1.75
C MET A 1 -5.46 26.24 0.79
N THR A 2 -4.28 25.79 1.24
CA THR A 2 -3.33 25.03 0.41
C THR A 2 -3.75 23.56 0.42
N MET A 3 -3.85 22.95 -0.76
CA MET A 3 -4.06 21.50 -0.84
C MET A 3 -2.85 20.78 -0.22
N PRO A 4 -3.06 19.71 0.57
CA PRO A 4 -1.96 18.91 1.10
C PRO A 4 -1.18 18.25 -0.04
N THR A 5 0.13 18.15 0.12
CA THR A 5 0.99 17.44 -0.84
C THR A 5 0.57 15.97 -0.88
N PRO A 6 0.26 15.40 -2.06
CA PRO A 6 -0.10 13.99 -2.17
C PRO A 6 1.12 13.11 -1.86
N HIS A 7 0.88 12.02 -1.13
CA HIS A 7 1.85 10.93 -1.00
C HIS A 7 1.82 10.08 -2.27
N ILE A 8 3.00 9.70 -2.76
CA ILE A 8 3.17 8.92 -4.00
C ILE A 8 3.83 7.59 -3.62
N PHE A 9 3.09 6.50 -3.81
CA PHE A 9 3.59 5.14 -3.61
C PHE A 9 3.89 4.48 -4.95
N HIS A 10 5.15 4.05 -5.14
CA HIS A 10 5.58 3.34 -6.34
C HIS A 10 5.34 1.83 -6.19
N ALA A 11 4.23 1.35 -6.75
CA ALA A 11 3.95 -0.09 -6.81
C ALA A 11 4.64 -0.74 -8.02
N GLN A 12 5.39 -1.81 -7.79
CA GLN A 12 5.93 -2.66 -8.84
C GLN A 12 4.97 -3.82 -9.10
N VAL A 13 4.65 -4.06 -10.37
CA VAL A 13 3.79 -5.15 -10.81
C VAL A 13 4.65 -6.36 -11.14
N TYR A 14 4.33 -7.49 -10.51
CA TYR A 14 4.92 -8.79 -10.81
C TYR A 14 3.92 -9.69 -11.53
N TYR A 15 4.41 -10.81 -12.07
CA TYR A 15 3.56 -11.75 -12.80
C TYR A 15 2.41 -12.30 -11.93
N GLU A 16 2.62 -12.43 -10.62
CA GLU A 16 1.60 -12.83 -9.63
C GLU A 16 0.45 -11.83 -9.47
N ASP A 17 0.67 -10.57 -9.85
CA ASP A 17 -0.35 -9.53 -9.76
C ASP A 17 -1.30 -9.54 -10.97
N THR A 18 -0.88 -10.23 -12.05
CA THR A 18 -1.61 -10.31 -13.31
C THR A 18 -2.48 -11.56 -13.41
N ASP A 19 -3.61 -11.48 -14.13
CA ASP A 19 -4.48 -12.62 -14.41
C ASP A 19 -4.37 -13.10 -15.86
N HIS A 20 -5.23 -14.05 -16.26
CA HIS A 20 -5.22 -14.64 -17.60
C HIS A 20 -5.46 -13.62 -18.74
N SER A 21 -5.97 -12.43 -18.43
CA SER A 21 -6.20 -11.35 -19.39
C SER A 21 -4.96 -10.48 -19.60
N GLY A 22 -3.89 -10.73 -18.84
CA GLY A 22 -2.61 -10.02 -18.97
C GLY A 22 -2.60 -8.63 -18.33
N VAL A 23 -3.59 -8.30 -17.51
CA VAL A 23 -3.64 -7.07 -16.71
C VAL A 23 -3.65 -7.38 -15.23
N VAL A 24 -3.41 -6.36 -14.41
CA VAL A 24 -3.50 -6.46 -12.96
C VAL A 24 -4.92 -6.85 -12.56
N TYR A 25 -5.04 -7.92 -11.78
CA TYR A 25 -6.34 -8.34 -11.24
C TYR A 25 -6.91 -7.25 -10.32
N HIS A 26 -8.18 -6.90 -10.50
CA HIS A 26 -8.79 -5.75 -9.84
C HIS A 26 -8.66 -5.76 -8.30
N ALA A 27 -8.69 -6.93 -7.65
CA ALA A 27 -8.54 -7.01 -6.20
C ALA A 27 -7.11 -6.67 -5.71
N ASN A 28 -6.10 -6.83 -6.57
CA ASN A 28 -4.71 -6.52 -6.20
C ASN A 28 -4.48 -5.01 -6.00
N TYR A 29 -5.33 -4.14 -6.57
CA TYR A 29 -5.28 -2.71 -6.29
C TYR A 29 -5.54 -2.38 -4.81
N LEU A 30 -6.39 -3.15 -4.12
CA LEU A 30 -6.60 -2.98 -2.67
C LEU A 30 -5.32 -3.27 -1.87
N LYS A 31 -4.54 -4.27 -2.31
CA LYS A 31 -3.24 -4.57 -1.69
C LYS A 31 -2.26 -3.42 -1.87
N PHE A 32 -2.25 -2.77 -3.04
CA PHE A 32 -1.38 -1.61 -3.28
C PHE A 32 -1.79 -0.40 -2.44
N PHE A 33 -3.09 -0.14 -2.28
CA PHE A 33 -3.57 0.92 -1.41
C PHE A 33 -3.20 0.67 0.05
N GLU A 34 -3.29 -0.58 0.50
CA GLU A 34 -2.90 -0.93 1.87
C GLU A 34 -1.40 -0.74 2.10
N ARG A 35 -0.55 -1.17 1.16
CA ARG A 35 0.91 -0.92 1.23
C ARG A 35 1.23 0.57 1.25
N ALA A 36 0.54 1.39 0.45
CA ALA A 36 0.72 2.84 0.48
C ALA A 36 0.31 3.45 1.83
N ARG A 37 -0.75 2.91 2.45
CA ARG A 37 -1.20 3.33 3.79
C ARG A 37 -0.18 2.95 4.87
N GLU A 38 0.37 1.75 4.81
CA GLU A 38 1.44 1.31 5.71
C GLU A 38 2.68 2.19 5.57
N ASP A 39 3.06 2.57 4.35
CA ASP A 39 4.18 3.48 4.08
C ASP A 39 3.96 4.88 4.69
N ILE A 40 2.72 5.39 4.65
CA ILE A 40 2.35 6.65 5.32
C ILE A 40 2.48 6.55 6.84
N ILE A 41 2.05 5.43 7.43
CA ILE A 41 2.08 5.25 8.89
C ILE A 41 3.52 5.02 9.39
N GLY A 42 4.33 4.35 8.59
CA GLY A 42 5.71 4.00 8.89
C GLY A 42 5.84 2.71 9.70
N ILE A 43 6.90 1.95 9.38
CA ILE A 43 7.16 0.63 9.95
C ILE A 43 7.34 0.70 11.47
N ASP A 44 8.09 1.68 11.97
CA ASP A 44 8.34 1.84 13.40
C ASP A 44 7.03 2.05 14.17
N THR A 45 6.17 2.94 13.68
CA THR A 45 4.84 3.20 14.27
C THR A 45 3.97 1.94 14.27
N LEU A 46 3.93 1.21 13.16
CA LEU A 46 3.16 -0.03 13.06
C LEU A 46 3.69 -1.11 14.01
N SER A 47 5.01 -1.25 14.09
CA SER A 47 5.69 -2.15 15.02
C SER A 47 5.36 -1.80 16.47
N ASP A 48 5.44 -0.53 16.84
CA ASP A 48 5.12 -0.06 18.19
C ASP A 48 3.64 -0.31 18.54
N MET A 49 2.73 -0.12 17.58
CA MET A 49 1.31 -0.41 17.77
C MET A 49 1.07 -1.90 18.04
N TRP A 50 1.77 -2.79 17.33
CA TRP A 50 1.65 -4.22 17.54
C TRP A 50 2.13 -4.66 18.93
N HIS A 51 3.26 -4.14 19.38
CA HIS A 51 3.86 -4.54 20.66
C HIS A 51 3.18 -3.90 21.88
N ASN A 52 2.68 -2.67 21.76
CA ASN A 52 2.23 -1.87 22.91
C ASN A 52 0.71 -1.70 23.03
N LYS A 53 -0.08 -2.08 22.01
CA LYS A 53 -1.55 -1.98 22.02
C LYS A 53 -2.28 -3.32 21.85
N GLY A 54 -1.58 -4.45 22.04
CA GLY A 54 -2.17 -5.79 22.13
C GLY A 54 -2.92 -6.02 23.44
#